data_AF-A0A0F9Z447-F1
#
_entry.id   AF-A0A0F9Z447-F1
#
_cell.length_a   1.000
_cell.length_b   1.000
_cell.length_c   1.000
_cell.angle_alpha   90.00
_cell.angle_beta   90.00
_cell.angle_gamma   90.00
#
_symmetry.space_group_name_H-M   'P 1'
#
loop_
_entity.id
_entity.type
_entity.pdbx_description
1 polymer ?
#
loop_
_entity_poly.entity_id
_entity_poly.type
_entity_poly.pdbx_seq_one_letter_code
_entity_poly.pdbx_strand_id
1 'polypeptide(L)'
;MSDNNVSQSPGQPPAALVTALRKLLRPLVRLLLSFQVSYPYLTTLLKSIYVDVADSEFSVDGKRQSDSRITLLTGVHRKDVKRLRSEQADAAVLPANISVGAQLIANWLGSACFRDASGKPLPLPLRSAQAGEEACFDDLVEMVCRQDIRPRVILDEWIHLGVAHQDEQGRVVLNTGAFTPDKGFDEKVFFFGKNLHDHISAGTHNLLGNKPAFFDRSVYYDRLSENSIQALNELAEELGMNALRALNNEALALQRADAESSAAAVTKSAKTSKNPNRFRMNFGIFHYNSRYENHTDKQANTQDGTQSQQDQDNA
;
A
#
# COMPACT_ATOMS: atom_id res chain seq x y z
N MET A 1 -13.61 -16.72 -34.98
CA MET A 1 -13.70 -15.26 -34.78
C MET A 1 -15.05 -14.99 -34.16
N SER A 2 -15.08 -14.82 -32.84
CA SER A 2 -16.29 -14.49 -32.10
C SER A 2 -15.95 -13.25 -31.29
N ASP A 3 -16.35 -12.10 -31.84
CA ASP A 3 -16.26 -10.81 -31.18
C ASP A 3 -17.20 -10.82 -29.97
N ASN A 4 -16.64 -11.10 -28.79
CA ASN A 4 -17.32 -10.82 -27.53
C ASN A 4 -17.31 -9.31 -27.33
N ASN A 5 -18.28 -8.64 -27.96
CA ASN A 5 -18.59 -7.25 -27.72
C ASN A 5 -19.15 -7.14 -26.29
N VAL A 6 -18.27 -6.87 -25.34
CA VAL A 6 -18.65 -6.58 -23.95
C VAL A 6 -19.41 -5.25 -23.98
N SER A 7 -20.74 -5.33 -24.06
CA SER A 7 -21.65 -4.18 -23.91
C SER A 7 -21.29 -3.41 -22.64
N GLN A 8 -20.63 -2.26 -22.79
CA GLN A 8 -20.35 -1.35 -21.69
C GLN A 8 -21.63 -0.59 -21.37
N SER A 9 -22.18 -0.80 -20.16
CA SER A 9 -23.29 0.02 -19.68
C SER A 9 -22.80 1.45 -19.44
N PRO A 10 -23.48 2.49 -19.98
CA PRO A 10 -23.07 3.87 -19.78
C PRO A 10 -23.08 4.23 -18.28
N GLY A 11 -21.99 4.80 -17.79
CA GLY A 11 -21.82 5.21 -16.39
C GLY A 11 -21.13 4.21 -15.46
N GLN A 12 -20.73 3.03 -15.94
CA GLN A 12 -19.89 2.11 -15.16
C GLN A 12 -18.45 2.04 -15.69
N PRO A 13 -17.44 1.85 -14.81
CA PRO A 13 -16.07 1.66 -15.24
C PRO A 13 -15.95 0.35 -16.05
N PRO A 14 -15.07 0.28 -17.07
CA PRO A 14 -14.84 -0.95 -17.83
C PRO A 14 -14.47 -2.12 -16.91
N ALA A 15 -15.14 -3.27 -17.08
CA ALA A 15 -14.94 -4.44 -16.20
C ALA A 15 -13.47 -4.94 -16.20
N ALA A 16 -12.79 -4.85 -17.33
CA ALA A 16 -11.37 -5.17 -17.45
C ALA A 16 -10.48 -4.26 -16.58
N LEU A 17 -10.80 -2.95 -16.54
CA LEU A 17 -10.10 -1.99 -15.69
C LEU A 17 -10.35 -2.29 -14.21
N VAL A 18 -11.59 -2.58 -13.82
CA VAL A 18 -11.92 -2.98 -12.44
C VAL A 18 -11.16 -4.25 -12.03
N THR A 19 -11.04 -5.22 -12.94
CA THR A 19 -10.28 -6.46 -12.70
C THR A 19 -8.79 -6.19 -12.51
N ALA A 20 -8.19 -5.33 -13.33
CA ALA A 20 -6.80 -4.90 -13.18
C ALA A 20 -6.57 -4.15 -11.87
N LEU A 21 -7.47 -3.23 -11.51
CA LEU A 21 -7.40 -2.48 -10.23
C LEU A 21 -7.45 -3.42 -9.02
N ARG A 22 -8.32 -4.44 -9.03
CA ARG A 22 -8.36 -5.43 -7.94
C ARG A 22 -7.02 -6.18 -7.79
N LYS A 23 -6.37 -6.52 -8.91
CA LYS A 23 -5.05 -7.17 -8.91
C LYS A 23 -3.96 -6.25 -8.35
N LEU A 24 -3.98 -4.96 -8.70
CA LEU A 24 -3.01 -3.97 -8.20
C LEU A 24 -3.23 -3.63 -6.71
N LEU A 25 -4.48 -3.48 -6.29
CA LEU A 25 -4.82 -3.08 -4.94
C LEU A 25 -4.55 -4.18 -3.91
N ARG A 26 -4.67 -5.46 -4.27
CA ARG A 26 -4.49 -6.56 -3.31
C ARG A 26 -3.11 -6.57 -2.63
N PRO A 27 -1.96 -6.57 -3.34
CA PRO A 27 -0.65 -6.51 -2.69
C PRO A 27 -0.41 -5.18 -1.95
N LEU A 28 -0.95 -4.06 -2.46
CA LEU A 28 -0.86 -2.77 -1.78
C LEU A 28 -1.63 -2.80 -0.44
N VAL A 29 -2.86 -3.28 -0.42
CA VAL A 29 -3.65 -3.43 0.81
C VAL A 29 -2.99 -4.37 1.79
N ARG A 30 -2.37 -5.47 1.32
CA ARG A 30 -1.57 -6.35 2.19
C ARG A 30 -0.44 -5.57 2.87
N LEU A 31 0.34 -4.80 2.11
CA LEU A 31 1.40 -3.95 2.65
C LEU A 31 0.84 -2.96 3.70
N LEU A 32 -0.25 -2.27 3.36
CA LEU A 32 -0.90 -1.30 4.25
C LEU A 32 -1.34 -1.94 5.57
N LEU A 33 -1.93 -3.14 5.53
CA LEU A 33 -2.31 -3.88 6.74
C LEU A 33 -1.11 -4.28 7.58
N SER A 34 -0.01 -4.73 6.95
CA SER A 34 1.25 -5.04 7.65
C SER A 34 1.83 -3.84 8.40
N PHE A 35 1.55 -2.61 7.95
CA PHE A 35 1.96 -1.36 8.60
C PHE A 35 0.81 -0.68 9.38
N GLN A 36 -0.25 -1.41 9.70
CA GLN A 36 -1.42 -0.93 10.46
C GLN A 36 -2.12 0.30 9.85
N VAL A 37 -1.98 0.51 8.54
CA VAL A 37 -2.73 1.52 7.81
C VAL A 37 -4.16 1.03 7.63
N SER A 38 -5.05 1.60 8.45
CA SER A 38 -6.45 1.20 8.49
C SER A 38 -7.23 1.64 7.24
N TYR A 39 -8.34 0.94 6.94
CA TYR A 39 -9.23 1.34 5.85
C TYR A 39 -9.75 2.79 5.97
N PRO A 40 -10.17 3.28 7.16
CA PRO A 40 -10.52 4.69 7.32
C PRO A 40 -9.37 5.66 7.01
N TYR A 41 -8.14 5.32 7.40
CA TYR A 41 -6.97 6.14 7.08
C TYR A 41 -6.74 6.20 5.56
N LEU A 42 -6.72 5.04 4.91
CA LEU A 42 -6.57 4.95 3.45
C LEU A 42 -7.69 5.71 2.73
N THR A 43 -8.93 5.61 3.21
CA THR A 43 -10.08 6.31 2.62
C THR A 43 -9.91 7.83 2.71
N THR A 44 -9.43 8.34 3.84
CA THR A 44 -9.14 9.78 4.00
C THR A 44 -8.04 10.23 3.03
N LEU A 45 -6.96 9.46 2.91
CA LEU A 45 -5.87 9.74 1.96
C LEU A 45 -6.39 9.75 0.52
N LEU A 46 -7.15 8.72 0.13
CA LEU A 46 -7.72 8.60 -1.21
C LEU A 46 -8.69 9.74 -1.50
N LYS A 47 -9.57 10.12 -0.57
CA LYS A 47 -10.47 11.28 -0.77
C LYS A 47 -9.69 12.55 -1.12
N SER A 48 -8.58 12.80 -0.42
CA SER A 48 -7.71 13.96 -0.70
C SER A 48 -7.14 13.89 -2.11
N ILE A 49 -6.57 12.73 -2.50
CA ILE A 49 -5.98 12.52 -3.83
C ILE A 49 -7.05 12.65 -4.93
N TYR A 50 -8.24 12.08 -4.75
CA TYR A 50 -9.34 12.20 -5.71
C TYR A 50 -9.76 13.66 -5.92
N VAL A 51 -9.85 14.44 -4.84
CA VAL A 51 -10.19 15.86 -4.91
C VAL A 51 -9.08 16.65 -5.62
N ASP A 52 -7.81 16.37 -5.31
CA ASP A 52 -6.65 17.03 -5.92
C ASP A 52 -6.58 16.77 -7.43
N VAL A 53 -6.63 15.50 -7.85
CA VAL A 53 -6.59 15.11 -9.27
C VAL A 53 -7.79 15.68 -10.02
N ALA A 54 -8.99 15.67 -9.42
CA ALA A 54 -10.17 16.27 -10.04
C ALA A 54 -10.06 17.79 -10.19
N ASP A 55 -9.45 18.50 -9.23
CA ASP A 55 -9.27 19.96 -9.29
C ASP A 55 -8.19 20.35 -10.31
N SER A 56 -7.07 19.62 -10.33
CA SER A 56 -5.87 19.96 -11.11
C SER A 56 -5.89 19.43 -12.56
N GLU A 57 -6.23 18.16 -12.76
CA GLU A 57 -6.08 17.49 -14.06
C GLU A 57 -7.37 17.42 -14.88
N PHE A 58 -8.53 17.49 -14.22
CA PHE A 58 -9.85 17.47 -14.89
C PHE A 58 -10.48 18.86 -14.99
N SER A 59 -9.69 19.92 -14.84
CA SER A 59 -10.15 21.30 -15.01
C SER A 59 -10.67 21.55 -16.43
N VAL A 60 -11.66 22.45 -16.57
CA VAL A 60 -12.19 22.86 -17.88
C VAL A 60 -11.66 24.26 -18.15
N ASP A 61 -11.07 24.46 -19.33
CA ASP A 61 -10.36 25.64 -19.82
C ASP A 61 -10.56 26.93 -19.01
N GLY A 62 -9.49 27.31 -18.30
CA GLY A 62 -9.33 28.63 -17.67
C GLY A 62 -10.24 28.92 -16.46
N LYS A 63 -11.04 27.95 -15.98
CA LYS A 63 -11.94 28.13 -14.83
C LYS A 63 -11.61 27.19 -13.69
N ARG A 64 -11.53 27.75 -12.48
CA ARG A 64 -11.45 26.96 -11.24
C ARG A 64 -12.69 26.08 -11.11
N GLN A 65 -12.48 24.82 -10.74
CA GLN A 65 -13.56 23.86 -10.53
C GLN A 65 -14.41 24.28 -9.33
N SER A 66 -15.74 24.19 -9.48
CA SER A 66 -16.66 24.35 -8.35
C SER A 66 -16.68 23.09 -7.50
N ASP A 67 -16.94 23.24 -6.18
CA ASP A 67 -17.06 22.10 -5.26
C ASP A 67 -18.14 21.11 -5.71
N SER A 68 -19.20 21.60 -6.35
CA SER A 68 -20.28 20.76 -6.89
C SER A 68 -19.79 19.86 -8.04
N ARG A 69 -18.91 20.36 -8.93
CA ARG A 69 -18.34 19.53 -10.00
C ARG A 69 -17.37 18.50 -9.45
N ILE A 70 -16.53 18.89 -8.49
CA ILE A 70 -15.60 17.95 -7.85
C ILE A 70 -16.38 16.86 -7.11
N THR A 71 -17.44 17.21 -6.39
CA THR A 71 -18.35 16.25 -5.74
C THR A 71 -18.95 15.29 -6.77
N LEU A 72 -19.41 15.80 -7.91
CA LEU A 72 -19.99 14.99 -8.99
C LEU A 72 -18.97 14.00 -9.59
N LEU A 73 -17.73 14.42 -9.82
CA LEU A 73 -16.69 13.60 -10.44
C LEU A 73 -16.12 12.54 -9.50
N THR A 74 -15.92 12.91 -8.25
CA THR A 74 -15.21 12.07 -7.28
C THR A 74 -16.14 11.23 -6.43
N GLY A 75 -17.42 11.61 -6.32
CA GLY A 75 -18.36 11.05 -5.35
C GLY A 75 -18.05 11.43 -3.90
N VAL A 76 -17.03 12.26 -3.64
CA VAL A 76 -16.67 12.72 -2.29
C VAL A 76 -17.67 13.77 -1.82
N HIS A 77 -18.18 13.62 -0.60
CA HIS A 77 -19.20 14.49 -0.05
C HIS A 77 -18.76 15.97 -0.05
N ARG A 78 -19.66 16.89 -0.41
CA ARG A 78 -19.36 18.32 -0.56
C ARG A 78 -18.67 18.96 0.64
N LYS A 79 -19.02 18.55 1.88
CA LYS A 79 -18.34 19.01 3.11
C LYS A 79 -16.87 18.58 3.16
N ASP A 80 -16.56 17.36 2.75
CA ASP A 80 -15.19 16.85 2.67
C ASP A 80 -14.42 17.57 1.56
N VAL A 81 -15.03 17.78 0.39
CA VAL A 81 -14.40 18.55 -0.71
C VAL A 81 -13.99 19.94 -0.24
N LYS A 82 -14.91 20.68 0.39
CA LYS A 82 -14.63 22.03 0.89
C LYS A 82 -13.48 22.03 1.91
N ARG A 83 -13.49 21.09 2.86
CA ARG A 83 -12.46 20.94 3.90
C ARG A 83 -11.09 20.58 3.30
N LEU A 84 -11.05 19.57 2.42
CA LEU A 84 -9.81 19.09 1.81
C LEU A 84 -9.15 20.16 0.93
N ARG A 85 -9.95 20.95 0.19
CA ARG A 85 -9.42 22.07 -0.60
C ARG A 85 -8.90 23.23 0.25
N SER A 86 -9.43 23.43 1.46
CA SER A 86 -8.84 24.40 2.40
C SER A 86 -7.58 23.86 3.07
N GLU A 87 -7.54 22.58 3.44
CA GLU A 87 -6.36 21.95 4.07
C GLU A 87 -5.19 21.80 3.09
N GLN A 88 -5.43 21.56 1.80
CA GLN A 88 -4.36 21.53 0.78
C GLN A 88 -3.66 22.88 0.61
N ALA A 89 -4.32 24.00 0.91
CA ALA A 89 -3.69 25.32 0.94
C ALA A 89 -2.75 25.49 2.16
N ASP A 90 -3.04 24.78 3.25
CA ASP A 90 -2.25 24.74 4.48
C ASP A 90 -1.47 23.41 4.54
N ALA A 91 -0.45 23.28 3.67
CA ALA A 91 0.33 22.05 3.48
C ALA A 91 1.14 21.64 4.73
N ALA A 92 0.52 21.05 5.76
CA ALA A 92 1.20 20.40 6.88
C ALA A 92 0.31 19.54 7.82
N VAL A 93 -0.88 19.07 7.42
CA VAL A 93 -1.73 18.32 8.37
C VAL A 93 -1.79 16.84 8.00
N LEU A 94 -0.97 16.04 8.69
CA LEU A 94 -1.22 14.60 8.82
C LEU A 94 -2.62 14.41 9.41
N PRO A 95 -3.47 13.50 8.88
CA PRO A 95 -4.75 13.22 9.51
C PRO A 95 -4.53 12.68 10.93
N ALA A 96 -5.19 13.30 11.92
CA ALA A 96 -5.16 12.90 13.33
C ALA A 96 -5.95 11.61 13.64
N ASN A 97 -5.92 10.64 12.73
CA ASN A 97 -6.55 9.34 12.93
C ASN A 97 -5.48 8.30 13.25
N ILE A 98 -5.10 8.24 14.53
CA ILE A 98 -4.23 7.19 15.07
C ILE A 98 -4.95 5.84 14.89
N SER A 99 -4.28 4.81 14.37
CA SER A 99 -4.88 3.48 14.23
C SER A 99 -5.32 2.93 15.59
N VAL A 100 -6.34 2.07 15.63
CA VAL A 100 -6.77 1.41 16.87
C VAL A 100 -5.60 0.69 17.55
N GLY A 101 -4.73 0.04 16.76
CA GLY A 101 -3.50 -0.59 17.27
C GLY A 101 -2.58 0.40 17.99
N ALA A 102 -2.29 1.54 17.35
CA ALA A 102 -1.46 2.58 17.95
C ALA A 102 -2.10 3.23 19.20
N GLN A 103 -3.44 3.36 19.24
CA GLN A 103 -4.14 3.81 20.43
C GLN A 103 -4.06 2.79 21.58
N LEU A 104 -4.22 1.49 21.30
CA LEU A 104 -4.07 0.42 22.29
C LEU A 104 -2.65 0.41 22.88
N ILE A 105 -1.63 0.51 22.02
CA ILE A 105 -0.23 0.57 22.46
C ILE A 105 0.03 1.82 23.31
N ALA A 106 -0.45 2.99 22.87
CA ALA A 106 -0.30 4.23 23.62
C ALA A 106 -0.97 4.15 25.00
N ASN A 107 -2.15 3.53 25.11
CA ASN A 107 -2.82 3.34 26.39
C ASN A 107 -2.14 2.28 27.26
N TRP A 108 -1.61 1.20 26.67
CA TRP A 108 -0.85 0.18 27.41
C TRP A 108 0.45 0.77 27.98
N LEU A 109 1.16 1.57 27.19
CA LEU A 109 2.40 2.24 27.61
C LEU A 109 2.18 3.49 28.47
N GLY A 110 0.99 4.09 28.42
CA GLY A 110 0.68 5.37 29.04
C GLY A 110 -0.11 5.28 30.34
N SER A 111 -1.04 4.33 30.44
CA SER A 111 -1.99 4.26 31.56
C SER A 111 -1.39 3.51 32.76
N ALA A 112 -1.57 4.07 33.95
CA ALA A 112 -1.01 3.53 35.20
C ALA A 112 -1.51 2.12 35.54
N CYS A 113 -2.73 1.76 35.12
CA CYS A 113 -3.30 0.43 35.33
C CYS A 113 -2.65 -0.69 34.50
N PHE A 114 -1.90 -0.35 33.45
CA PHE A 114 -1.26 -1.33 32.56
C PHE A 114 0.27 -1.32 32.66
N ARG A 115 0.83 -0.69 33.69
CA ARG A 115 2.29 -0.55 33.88
C ARG A 115 2.72 -1.00 35.27
N ASP A 116 3.92 -1.54 35.35
CA ASP A 116 4.55 -1.87 36.62
C ASP A 116 5.11 -0.62 37.32
N ALA A 117 5.59 -0.80 38.56
CA ALA A 117 6.21 0.28 39.35
C ALA A 117 7.46 0.89 38.70
N SER A 118 8.07 0.21 37.72
CA SER A 118 9.22 0.70 36.94
C SER A 118 8.80 1.44 35.66
N GLY A 119 7.50 1.51 35.37
CA GLY A 119 6.94 2.14 34.18
C GLY A 119 6.98 1.27 32.92
N LYS A 120 7.25 -0.03 33.03
CA LYS A 120 7.18 -0.96 31.88
C LYS A 120 5.75 -1.51 31.72
N PRO A 121 5.31 -1.84 30.49
CA PRO A 121 4.00 -2.43 30.27
C PRO A 121 3.89 -3.80 30.96
N LEU A 122 2.78 -4.03 31.66
CA LEU A 122 2.47 -5.30 32.32
C LEU A 122 2.11 -6.38 31.28
N PRO A 123 2.52 -7.65 31.50
CA PRO A 123 1.87 -8.80 30.89
C PRO A 123 0.40 -8.84 31.33
N LEU A 124 -0.54 -8.87 30.38
CA LEU A 124 -1.97 -8.84 30.69
C LEU A 124 -2.61 -10.21 30.42
N PRO A 125 -3.34 -10.82 31.37
CA PRO A 125 -4.20 -11.96 31.03
C PRO A 125 -5.23 -11.56 29.96
N LEU A 126 -5.68 -12.50 29.12
CA LEU A 126 -6.65 -12.17 28.06
C LEU A 126 -7.98 -11.65 28.65
N ARG A 127 -8.39 -12.23 29.78
CA ARG A 127 -9.59 -11.86 30.55
C ARG A 127 -9.27 -11.95 32.03
N SER A 128 -9.97 -11.18 32.85
CA SER A 128 -9.84 -11.33 34.29
C SER A 128 -10.37 -12.69 34.77
N ALA A 129 -9.66 -13.31 35.72
CA ALA A 129 -10.11 -14.51 36.41
C ALA A 129 -11.25 -14.22 37.41
N GLN A 130 -11.31 -12.99 37.94
CA GLN A 130 -12.31 -12.49 38.89
C GLN A 130 -12.66 -11.03 38.55
N ALA A 131 -13.94 -10.68 38.52
CA ALA A 131 -14.38 -9.35 38.08
C ALA A 131 -13.75 -8.23 38.93
N GLY A 132 -12.88 -7.41 38.33
CA GLY A 132 -12.39 -6.15 38.89
C GLY A 132 -11.08 -6.19 39.70
N GLU A 133 -10.36 -7.31 39.79
CA GLU A 133 -9.13 -7.39 40.61
C GLU A 133 -7.80 -7.23 39.84
N GLU A 134 -7.72 -7.63 38.58
CA GLU A 134 -6.49 -7.56 37.78
C GLU A 134 -6.78 -6.97 36.40
N ALA A 135 -5.95 -6.02 35.96
CA ALA A 135 -6.06 -5.42 34.63
C ALA A 135 -5.79 -6.50 33.56
N CYS A 136 -6.70 -6.63 32.60
CA CYS A 136 -6.61 -7.62 31.54
C CYS A 136 -6.59 -6.98 30.14
N PHE A 137 -6.27 -7.78 29.12
CA PHE A 137 -6.22 -7.31 27.74
C PHE A 137 -7.61 -6.90 27.23
N ASP A 138 -8.68 -7.53 27.71
CA ASP A 138 -10.07 -7.13 27.45
C ASP A 138 -10.31 -5.68 27.89
N ASP A 139 -9.89 -5.30 29.11
CA ASP A 139 -10.05 -3.94 29.64
C ASP A 139 -9.34 -2.89 28.76
N LEU A 140 -8.14 -3.22 28.27
CA LEU A 140 -7.39 -2.36 27.36
C LEU A 140 -8.13 -2.19 26.01
N VAL A 141 -8.71 -3.27 25.50
CA VAL A 141 -9.49 -3.26 24.27
C VAL A 141 -10.77 -2.44 24.44
N GLU A 142 -11.54 -2.67 25.50
CA GLU A 142 -12.77 -1.91 25.80
C GLU A 142 -12.49 -0.42 26.01
N MET A 143 -11.34 -0.07 26.62
CA MET A 143 -10.93 1.33 26.81
C MET A 143 -10.76 2.10 25.50
N VAL A 144 -10.33 1.43 24.42
CA VAL A 144 -9.96 2.07 23.15
C VAL A 144 -10.97 1.82 22.04
N CYS A 145 -11.46 0.59 21.92
CA CYS A 145 -12.35 0.15 20.85
C CYS A 145 -13.80 0.53 21.18
N ARG A 146 -14.31 1.59 20.54
CA ARG A 146 -15.75 1.92 20.54
C ARG A 146 -16.59 1.06 19.59
N GLN A 147 -15.95 0.16 18.84
CA GLN A 147 -16.59 -0.80 17.93
C GLN A 147 -16.57 -2.18 18.60
N ASP A 148 -17.57 -3.01 18.27
CA ASP A 148 -17.72 -4.39 18.79
C ASP A 148 -16.67 -5.34 18.18
N ILE A 149 -15.39 -5.10 18.50
CA ILE A 149 -14.26 -5.93 18.10
C ILE A 149 -13.86 -6.78 19.29
N ARG A 150 -13.95 -8.10 19.12
CA ARG A 150 -13.59 -9.05 20.17
C ARG A 150 -12.08 -8.98 20.45
N PRO A 151 -11.63 -8.91 21.71
CA PRO A 151 -10.21 -8.85 22.07
C PRO A 151 -9.38 -9.98 21.46
N ARG A 152 -9.96 -11.18 21.36
CA ARG A 152 -9.27 -12.33 20.76
C ARG A 152 -8.87 -12.08 19.30
N VAL A 153 -9.71 -11.38 18.52
CA VAL A 153 -9.40 -11.04 17.11
C VAL A 153 -8.20 -10.10 17.04
N ILE A 154 -8.11 -9.13 17.97
CA ILE A 154 -6.98 -8.21 18.06
C ILE A 154 -5.71 -8.97 18.48
N LEU A 155 -5.81 -9.85 19.48
CA LEU A 155 -4.69 -10.66 19.93
C LEU A 155 -4.11 -11.54 18.82
N ASP A 156 -4.97 -12.28 18.10
CA ASP A 156 -4.53 -13.18 17.03
C ASP A 156 -3.81 -12.39 15.92
N GLU A 157 -4.32 -11.21 15.56
CA GLU A 157 -3.67 -10.30 14.60
C GLU A 157 -2.35 -9.73 15.14
N TRP A 158 -2.29 -9.37 16.42
CA TRP A 158 -1.08 -8.82 17.04
C TRP A 158 0.03 -9.87 17.15
N ILE A 159 -0.32 -11.13 17.39
CA ILE A 159 0.62 -12.24 17.33
C ILE A 159 1.12 -12.42 15.89
N HIS A 160 0.21 -12.39 14.91
CA HIS A 160 0.57 -12.52 13.49
C HIS A 160 1.53 -11.42 13.03
N LEU A 161 1.30 -10.18 13.44
CA LEU A 161 2.13 -9.02 13.11
C LEU A 161 3.39 -8.91 13.99
N GLY A 162 3.59 -9.82 14.95
CA GLY A 162 4.71 -9.77 15.88
C GLY A 162 4.66 -8.61 16.89
N VAL A 163 3.52 -7.95 17.01
CA VAL A 163 3.25 -6.84 17.94
C VAL A 163 3.21 -7.30 19.39
N ALA A 164 2.67 -8.49 19.63
CA ALA A 164 2.62 -9.10 20.95
C ALA A 164 2.90 -10.61 20.84
N HIS A 165 3.24 -11.23 21.95
CA HIS A 165 3.29 -12.69 22.09
C HIS A 165 2.52 -13.13 23.33
N GLN A 166 2.23 -14.43 23.44
CA GLN A 166 1.74 -15.00 24.70
C GLN A 166 2.90 -15.64 25.47
N ASP A 167 3.00 -15.36 26.77
CA ASP A 167 3.98 -16.01 27.64
C ASP A 167 3.54 -17.43 28.05
N GLU A 168 4.36 -18.13 28.83
CA GLU A 168 4.08 -19.49 29.31
C GLU A 168 2.80 -19.57 30.18
N GLN A 169 2.39 -18.44 30.78
CA GLN A 169 1.16 -18.34 31.56
C GLN A 169 -0.06 -17.93 30.69
N GLY A 170 0.12 -17.81 29.36
CA GLY A 170 -0.93 -17.41 28.42
C GLY A 170 -1.28 -15.92 28.46
N ARG A 171 -0.51 -15.09 29.16
CA ARG A 171 -0.70 -13.63 29.22
C ARG A 171 -0.14 -12.99 27.97
N VAL A 172 -0.79 -11.93 27.52
CA VAL A 172 -0.39 -11.12 26.37
C VAL A 172 0.73 -10.18 26.80
N VAL A 173 1.86 -10.26 26.11
CA VAL A 173 3.06 -9.44 26.34
C VAL A 173 3.34 -8.58 25.11
N LEU A 174 3.45 -7.26 25.33
CA LEU A 174 3.76 -6.31 24.27
C LEU A 174 5.24 -6.38 23.86
N ASN A 175 5.51 -6.52 22.55
CA ASN A 175 6.86 -6.49 22.01
C ASN A 175 7.29 -5.04 21.76
N THR A 176 7.99 -4.43 22.73
CA THR A 176 8.41 -3.03 22.68
C THR A 176 9.35 -2.67 21.51
N GLY A 177 9.98 -3.66 20.87
CA GLY A 177 10.81 -3.49 19.67
C GLY A 177 10.10 -3.72 18.32
N ALA A 178 8.88 -4.26 18.31
CA ALA A 178 8.20 -4.71 17.08
C ALA A 178 7.74 -3.58 16.15
N PHE A 179 7.84 -2.33 16.59
CA PHE A 179 7.38 -1.13 15.86
C PHE A 179 8.51 -0.30 15.30
N THR A 180 9.75 -0.74 15.48
CA THR A 180 10.89 -0.08 14.85
C THR A 180 11.08 -0.77 13.51
N PRO A 181 10.83 -0.08 12.38
CA PRO A 181 11.16 -0.67 11.08
C PRO A 181 12.65 -1.04 11.06
N ASP A 182 12.99 -2.11 10.33
CA ASP A 182 14.38 -2.51 10.16
C ASP A 182 15.24 -1.33 9.67
N LYS A 183 16.52 -1.35 10.02
CA LYS A 183 17.49 -0.38 9.47
C LYS A 183 17.36 -0.32 7.95
N GLY A 184 17.16 0.88 7.41
CA GLY A 184 16.98 1.13 5.97
C GLY A 184 15.56 0.99 5.44
N PHE A 185 14.55 0.83 6.30
CA PHE A 185 13.14 0.80 5.85
C PHE A 185 12.71 2.07 5.12
N ASP A 186 13.02 3.26 5.65
CA ASP A 186 12.62 4.54 5.04
C ASP A 186 13.18 4.68 3.62
N GLU A 187 14.43 4.25 3.41
CA GLU A 187 15.07 4.24 2.10
C GLU A 187 14.38 3.25 1.14
N LYS A 188 14.08 2.03 1.62
CA LYS A 188 13.35 1.03 0.83
C LYS A 188 11.96 1.55 0.42
N VAL A 189 11.21 2.16 1.34
CA VAL A 189 9.87 2.71 1.07
C VAL A 189 9.96 3.91 0.13
N PHE A 190 10.99 4.74 0.26
CA PHE A 190 11.24 5.85 -0.67
C PHE A 190 11.40 5.35 -2.12
N PHE A 191 12.26 4.35 -2.35
CA PHE A 191 12.47 3.79 -3.68
C PHE A 191 11.27 2.96 -4.17
N PHE A 192 10.58 2.25 -3.29
CA PHE A 192 9.31 1.59 -3.59
C PHE A 192 8.30 2.60 -4.14
N GLY A 193 8.04 3.69 -3.41
CA GLY A 193 7.11 4.74 -3.84
C GLY A 193 7.52 5.37 -5.16
N LYS A 194 8.81 5.70 -5.32
CA LYS A 194 9.35 6.29 -6.56
C LYS A 194 9.16 5.37 -7.77
N ASN A 195 9.53 4.10 -7.65
CA ASN A 195 9.50 3.16 -8.77
C ASN A 195 8.06 2.81 -9.18
N LEU A 196 7.18 2.53 -8.20
CA LEU A 196 5.79 2.24 -8.53
C LEU A 196 5.04 3.46 -9.04
N HIS A 197 5.34 4.66 -8.54
CA HIS A 197 4.78 5.89 -9.10
C HIS A 197 5.11 6.02 -10.58
N ASP A 198 6.39 5.91 -10.97
CA ASP A 198 6.80 6.08 -12.36
C ASP A 198 6.19 5.00 -13.27
N HIS A 199 6.11 3.75 -12.80
CA HIS A 199 5.49 2.67 -13.57
C HIS A 199 3.98 2.90 -13.77
N ILE A 200 3.25 3.25 -12.71
CA ILE A 200 1.81 3.55 -12.80
C ILE A 200 1.56 4.77 -13.71
N SER A 201 2.40 5.81 -13.63
CA SER A 201 2.31 6.99 -14.48
C SER A 201 2.51 6.65 -15.96
N ALA A 202 3.52 5.83 -16.28
CA ALA A 202 3.78 5.36 -17.64
C ALA A 202 2.61 4.51 -18.19
N GLY A 203 2.13 3.56 -17.39
CA GLY A 203 0.98 2.72 -17.74
C GLY A 203 -0.31 3.53 -17.92
N THR A 204 -0.56 4.52 -17.05
CA THR A 204 -1.71 5.42 -17.14
C THR A 204 -1.67 6.25 -18.43
N HIS A 205 -0.53 6.87 -18.73
CA HIS A 205 -0.33 7.61 -19.99
C HIS A 205 -0.61 6.73 -21.22
N ASN A 206 -0.13 5.48 -21.20
CA ASN A 206 -0.35 4.52 -22.27
C ASN A 206 -1.82 4.11 -22.40
N LEU A 207 -2.50 3.82 -21.29
CA LEU A 207 -3.92 3.43 -21.25
C LEU A 207 -4.86 4.55 -21.66
N LEU A 208 -4.50 5.81 -21.37
CA LEU A 208 -5.21 7.00 -21.84
C LEU A 208 -5.01 7.27 -23.34
N GLY A 209 -4.15 6.50 -24.02
CA GLY A 209 -3.92 6.61 -25.46
C GLY A 209 -2.95 7.72 -25.86
N ASN A 210 -2.28 8.36 -24.89
CA ASN A 210 -1.32 9.44 -25.15
C ASN A 210 -0.12 8.96 -25.98
N LYS A 211 0.49 9.88 -26.74
CA LYS A 211 1.63 9.59 -27.62
C LYS A 211 2.78 10.60 -27.42
N PRO A 212 4.06 10.19 -27.58
CA PRO A 212 4.49 8.80 -27.78
C PRO A 212 4.19 7.95 -26.53
N ALA A 213 3.94 6.66 -26.72
CA ALA A 213 3.72 5.74 -25.61
C ALA A 213 5.04 5.49 -24.89
N PHE A 214 5.01 5.43 -23.56
CA PHE A 214 6.16 5.02 -22.76
C PHE A 214 6.44 3.52 -22.95
N PHE A 215 7.70 3.14 -22.82
CA PHE A 215 8.08 1.72 -22.86
C PHE A 215 7.61 1.02 -21.57
N ASP A 216 6.60 0.17 -21.71
CA ASP A 216 6.02 -0.65 -20.64
C ASP A 216 5.81 -2.07 -21.19
N ARG A 217 6.77 -2.96 -20.94
CA ARG A 217 6.84 -4.30 -21.53
C ARG A 217 7.33 -5.30 -20.49
N SER A 218 6.80 -6.52 -20.57
CA SER A 218 7.23 -7.65 -19.77
C SER A 218 7.19 -8.94 -20.60
N VAL A 219 7.97 -9.94 -20.16
CA VAL A 219 7.86 -11.32 -20.65
C VAL A 219 6.95 -12.09 -19.69
N TYR A 220 6.08 -12.95 -20.21
CA TYR A 220 5.15 -13.74 -19.40
C TYR A 220 5.21 -15.21 -19.81
N TYR A 221 5.40 -16.08 -18.84
CA TYR A 221 5.41 -17.53 -18.99
C TYR A 221 4.73 -18.17 -17.77
N ASP A 222 4.03 -19.29 -17.97
CA ASP A 222 3.39 -20.08 -16.92
C ASP A 222 3.91 -21.52 -16.90
N ARG A 223 3.55 -22.28 -15.86
CA ARG A 223 3.85 -23.71 -15.71
C ARG A 223 5.34 -24.07 -15.77
N LEU A 224 6.19 -23.22 -15.19
CA LEU A 224 7.63 -23.46 -15.06
C LEU A 224 7.95 -24.33 -13.84
N SER A 225 8.97 -25.18 -13.98
CA SER A 225 9.51 -25.96 -12.85
C SER A 225 10.30 -25.07 -11.89
N GLU A 226 10.53 -25.54 -10.66
CA GLU A 226 11.36 -24.83 -9.68
C GLU A 226 12.79 -24.59 -10.21
N ASN A 227 13.39 -25.60 -10.85
CA ASN A 227 14.70 -25.46 -11.49
C ASN A 227 14.69 -24.41 -12.62
N SER A 228 13.60 -24.35 -13.40
CA SER A 228 13.45 -23.33 -14.44
C SER A 228 13.32 -21.92 -13.85
N ILE A 229 12.58 -21.76 -12.75
CA ILE A 229 12.47 -20.48 -12.05
C ILE A 229 13.83 -20.05 -11.50
N GLN A 230 14.61 -20.96 -10.93
CA GLN A 230 15.96 -20.63 -10.45
C GLN A 230 16.85 -20.14 -11.60
N ALA A 231 16.91 -20.88 -12.71
CA ALA A 231 17.71 -20.49 -13.88
C ALA A 231 17.27 -19.13 -14.46
N LEU A 232 15.96 -18.86 -14.49
CA LEU A 232 15.42 -17.59 -14.97
C LEU A 232 15.69 -16.42 -14.00
N ASN A 233 15.71 -16.67 -12.69
CA ASN A 233 16.08 -15.65 -11.71
C ASN A 233 17.55 -15.25 -11.88
N GLU A 234 18.46 -16.22 -11.99
CA GLU A 234 19.89 -15.98 -12.24
C GLU A 234 20.10 -15.16 -13.53
N LEU A 235 19.42 -15.54 -14.62
CA LEU A 235 19.48 -14.80 -15.89
C LEU A 235 18.89 -13.39 -15.79
N ALA A 236 17.76 -13.22 -15.08
CA ALA A 236 17.11 -11.93 -14.90
C ALA A 236 17.98 -10.97 -14.07
N GLU A 237 18.65 -11.46 -13.04
CA GLU A 237 19.61 -10.70 -12.24
C GLU A 237 20.81 -10.25 -13.09
N GLU A 238 21.39 -11.16 -13.87
CA GLU A 238 22.53 -10.83 -14.76
C GLU A 238 22.15 -9.75 -15.78
N LEU A 239 21.09 -10.00 -16.57
CA LEU A 239 20.64 -9.07 -17.60
C LEU A 239 20.20 -7.73 -16.98
N GLY A 240 19.51 -7.78 -15.85
CA GLY A 240 19.03 -6.60 -15.15
C GLY A 240 20.18 -5.72 -14.65
N MET A 241 21.16 -6.30 -13.98
CA MET A 241 22.32 -5.56 -13.48
C MET A 241 23.19 -5.00 -14.61
N ASN A 242 23.34 -5.74 -15.71
CA ASN A 242 24.05 -5.25 -16.89
C ASN A 242 23.37 -4.02 -17.50
N ALA A 243 22.04 -4.06 -17.66
CA ALA A 243 21.26 -2.94 -18.17
C ALA A 243 21.32 -1.72 -17.23
N LEU A 244 21.15 -1.92 -15.92
CA LEU A 244 21.22 -0.85 -14.92
C LEU A 244 22.59 -0.15 -14.92
N ARG A 245 23.69 -0.91 -14.95
CA ARG A 245 25.04 -0.34 -15.00
C ARG A 245 25.28 0.46 -16.28
N ALA A 246 24.86 -0.07 -17.43
CA ALA A 246 25.00 0.62 -18.71
C ALA A 246 24.25 1.97 -18.71
N LEU A 247 22.98 1.97 -18.29
CA LEU A 247 22.16 3.18 -18.23
C LEU A 247 22.67 4.18 -17.20
N ASN A 248 23.11 3.72 -16.03
CA ASN A 248 23.66 4.60 -14.99
C ASN A 248 24.93 5.31 -15.46
N ASN A 249 25.84 4.60 -16.12
CA ASN A 249 27.09 5.19 -16.62
C ASN A 249 26.81 6.26 -17.67
N GLU A 250 25.92 5.98 -18.62
CA GLU A 250 25.54 6.92 -19.67
C GLU A 250 24.78 8.13 -19.10
N ALA A 251 23.79 7.89 -18.22
CA ALA A 251 23.02 8.96 -17.61
C ALA A 251 23.89 9.90 -16.77
N LEU A 252 24.89 9.38 -16.06
CA LEU A 252 25.84 10.18 -15.30
C LEU A 252 26.74 11.02 -16.22
N ALA A 253 27.21 10.45 -17.35
CA ALA A 253 28.00 11.18 -18.33
C ALA A 253 27.19 12.34 -18.95
N LEU A 254 25.95 12.07 -19.38
CA LEU A 254 25.04 13.06 -19.92
C LEU A 254 24.69 14.15 -18.90
N GLN A 255 24.36 13.77 -17.66
CA GLN A 255 24.06 14.73 -16.59
C GLN A 255 25.23 15.69 -16.33
N ARG A 256 26.48 15.19 -16.36
CA ARG A 256 27.68 16.03 -16.21
C ARG A 256 27.86 16.98 -17.40
N ALA A 257 27.75 16.47 -18.62
CA ALA A 257 27.85 17.29 -19.83
C ALA A 257 26.78 18.39 -19.89
N ASP A 258 25.55 18.07 -19.49
CA ASP A 258 24.43 19.03 -19.42
C ASP A 258 24.63 20.09 -18.33
N ALA A 259 25.23 19.72 -17.20
CA ALA A 259 25.57 20.64 -16.12
C ALA A 259 26.68 21.62 -16.54
N GLU A 260 27.73 21.14 -17.21
CA GLU A 260 28.82 21.97 -17.74
C GLU A 260 28.32 22.93 -18.82
N SER A 261 27.50 22.43 -19.75
CA SER A 261 26.88 23.25 -20.80
C SER A 261 25.98 24.34 -20.23
N SER A 262 25.21 24.02 -19.18
CA SER A 262 24.36 24.98 -18.49
C SER A 262 25.17 26.03 -17.73
N ALA A 263 26.25 25.65 -17.06
CA ALA A 263 27.15 26.57 -16.37
C ALA A 263 27.83 27.56 -17.35
N ALA A 264 28.24 27.07 -18.52
CA ALA A 264 28.81 27.89 -19.59
C ALA A 264 27.80 28.83 -20.26
N ALA A 265 26.52 28.45 -20.29
CA ALA A 265 25.43 29.28 -20.82
C ALA A 265 25.01 30.40 -19.84
N VAL A 266 25.00 30.13 -18.53
CA VAL A 266 24.66 31.11 -17.49
C VAL A 266 25.69 32.24 -17.42
N THR A 267 26.98 31.95 -17.66
CA THR A 267 28.04 32.98 -17.73
C THR A 267 27.88 33.95 -18.91
N LYS A 268 27.10 33.58 -19.95
CA LYS A 268 26.87 34.40 -21.15
C LYS A 268 25.53 35.14 -21.18
N SER A 269 24.59 34.83 -20.29
CA SER A 269 23.25 35.43 -20.30
C SER A 269 22.80 35.82 -18.90
N ALA A 270 23.13 37.04 -18.49
CA ALA A 270 22.66 37.64 -17.25
C ALA A 270 21.25 38.21 -17.44
N LYS A 271 20.22 37.34 -17.42
CA LYS A 271 18.86 37.63 -16.91
C LYS A 271 17.92 36.44 -17.18
N THR A 272 17.40 35.87 -16.10
CA THR A 272 16.19 35.01 -16.06
C THR A 272 16.33 33.58 -16.63
N SER A 273 17.24 32.75 -16.09
CA SER A 273 17.28 31.33 -16.47
C SER A 273 16.56 30.46 -15.43
N LYS A 274 15.30 30.13 -15.72
CA LYS A 274 14.67 28.89 -15.22
C LYS A 274 15.59 27.73 -15.63
N ASN A 275 16.07 26.93 -14.67
CA ASN A 275 16.99 25.81 -14.93
C ASN A 275 16.57 25.04 -16.21
N PRO A 276 17.41 25.02 -17.27
CA PRO A 276 17.03 24.46 -18.58
C PRO A 276 16.91 22.93 -18.55
N ASN A 277 17.59 22.27 -17.62
CA ASN A 277 17.63 20.81 -17.49
C ASN A 277 16.48 20.33 -16.60
N ARG A 278 15.28 20.17 -17.18
CA ARG A 278 14.02 19.90 -16.45
C ARG A 278 13.54 18.45 -16.55
N PHE A 279 14.22 17.62 -17.31
CA PHE A 279 13.79 16.26 -17.57
C PHE A 279 14.41 15.31 -16.55
N ARG A 280 13.58 14.44 -15.98
CA ARG A 280 14.03 13.30 -15.18
C ARG A 280 13.75 12.02 -15.95
N MET A 281 14.66 11.06 -15.85
CA MET A 281 14.45 9.71 -16.32
C MET A 281 14.54 8.75 -15.12
N ASN A 282 13.68 7.74 -15.11
CA ASN A 282 13.81 6.59 -14.22
C ASN A 282 13.82 5.33 -15.08
N PHE A 283 14.75 4.43 -14.79
CA PHE A 283 14.82 3.12 -15.42
C PHE A 283 14.97 2.09 -14.30
N GLY A 284 13.89 1.33 -14.08
CA GLY A 284 13.82 0.31 -13.05
C GLY A 284 13.60 -1.05 -13.68
N ILE A 285 14.23 -2.07 -13.09
CA ILE A 285 14.02 -3.46 -13.44
C ILE A 285 13.50 -4.18 -12.21
N PHE A 286 12.41 -4.92 -12.38
CA PHE A 286 11.89 -5.84 -11.39
C PHE A 286 11.62 -7.17 -12.08
N HIS A 287 11.86 -8.27 -11.37
CA HIS A 287 11.34 -9.57 -11.74
C HIS A 287 10.56 -10.13 -10.55
N TYR A 288 9.49 -10.87 -10.83
CA TYR A 288 8.62 -11.44 -9.82
C TYR A 288 8.22 -12.84 -10.26
N ASN A 289 8.34 -13.79 -9.34
CA ASN A 289 7.84 -15.14 -9.50
C ASN A 289 6.99 -15.49 -8.28
N SER A 290 6.03 -16.40 -8.45
CA SER A 290 5.24 -16.94 -7.36
C SER A 290 4.80 -18.34 -7.71
N ARG A 291 4.60 -19.19 -6.69
CA ARG A 291 3.94 -20.48 -6.89
C ARG A 291 2.54 -20.26 -7.45
N TYR A 292 2.19 -21.06 -8.45
CA TYR A 292 0.84 -21.06 -9.02
C TYR A 292 -0.10 -21.70 -7.98
N GLU A 293 -0.85 -20.89 -7.22
CA GLU A 293 -1.95 -21.43 -6.43
C GLU A 293 -3.12 -21.69 -7.38
N ASN A 294 -3.30 -22.94 -7.78
CA ASN A 294 -4.51 -23.36 -8.48
C ASN A 294 -5.70 -23.17 -7.54
N HIS A 295 -6.55 -22.18 -7.84
CA HIS A 295 -7.80 -21.96 -7.11
C HIS A 295 -8.76 -23.17 -7.18
N THR A 296 -8.50 -24.15 -8.05
CA THR A 296 -9.24 -25.42 -8.16
C THR A 296 -8.91 -26.45 -7.07
N ASP A 297 -7.71 -26.41 -6.47
CA ASP A 297 -7.30 -27.43 -5.48
C ASP A 297 -7.94 -27.22 -4.10
N LYS A 298 -8.49 -26.03 -3.83
CA LYS A 298 -9.30 -25.79 -2.62
C LYS A 298 -10.73 -26.35 -2.69
N GLN A 299 -11.26 -26.61 -3.89
CA GLN A 299 -12.59 -27.21 -4.05
C GLN A 299 -12.57 -28.74 -4.06
N ALA A 300 -11.47 -29.37 -4.49
CA ALA A 300 -11.34 -30.83 -4.42
C ALA A 300 -11.25 -31.33 -2.96
N ASN A 301 -10.58 -30.59 -2.08
CA ASN A 301 -10.36 -31.01 -0.70
C ASN A 301 -11.56 -30.75 0.26
N THR A 302 -12.67 -30.21 -0.23
CA THR A 302 -13.91 -30.02 0.54
C THR A 302 -15.03 -30.99 0.15
N GLN A 303 -14.90 -31.73 -0.96
CA GLN A 303 -15.92 -32.71 -1.38
C GLN A 303 -15.63 -34.13 -0.86
N ASP A 304 -14.37 -34.55 -0.70
CA ASP A 304 -14.03 -35.89 -0.19
C ASP A 304 -14.31 -36.09 1.31
N GLY A 305 -14.40 -35.00 2.08
CA GLY A 305 -14.72 -35.05 3.52
C GLY A 305 -16.20 -35.24 3.85
N THR A 306 -17.11 -35.10 2.87
CA THR A 306 -18.56 -35.12 3.13
C THR A 306 -19.22 -36.44 2.69
N GLN A 307 -18.59 -37.23 1.81
CA GLN A 307 -19.10 -38.54 1.39
C GLN A 307 -18.70 -39.69 2.32
N SER A 308 -17.73 -39.49 3.21
CA SER A 308 -17.29 -40.52 4.16
C SER A 308 -18.19 -40.66 5.40
N GLN A 309 -19.17 -39.76 5.59
CA GLN A 309 -20.00 -39.69 6.79
C GLN A 309 -21.47 -40.10 6.55
N GLN A 310 -21.89 -40.37 5.31
CA GLN A 310 -23.25 -40.81 4.99
C GLN A 310 -23.41 -42.34 4.84
N ASP A 311 -22.31 -43.10 4.76
CA ASP A 311 -22.36 -44.58 4.65
C ASP A 311 -22.18 -45.32 5.99
N GLN A 312 -22.08 -44.62 7.14
CA GLN A 312 -22.01 -45.25 8.48
C GLN A 312 -23.29 -45.18 9.30
N ASP A 313 -24.33 -44.46 8.84
CA ASP A 313 -25.63 -44.37 9.53
C ASP A 313 -26.73 -45.25 8.89
N ASN A 314 -26.38 -46.15 7.98
CA ASN A 314 -27.34 -47.02 7.28
C ASN A 314 -26.92 -48.49 7.13
N ALA A 315 -26.09 -49.00 8.06
CA ALA A 315 -25.72 -50.41 8.16
C ALA A 315 -26.04 -50.98 9.54
#